data_AF-A0A386C9F5-F1
#
_entry.id   AF-A0A386C9F5-F1
#
_cell.length_a   1.000
_cell.length_b   1.000
_cell.length_c   1.000
_cell.angle_alpha   90.00
_cell.angle_beta   90.00
_cell.angle_gamma   90.00
#
_symmetry.space_group_name_H-M   'P 1'
#
loop_
_entity.id
_entity.type
_entity.pdbx_description
1 polymer ?
#
loop_
_entity_poly.entity_id
_entity_poly.type
_entity_poly.pdbx_seq_one_letter_code
_entity_poly.pdbx_strand_id
1 'polypeptide(L)' 'MKNALLRGVALAFAFTVAGAAFAADPMVGGAPMYETKNIIENAVNSKDHTTLV' A
#
# COMPACT_ATOMS: atom_id res chain seq x y z
N MET A 1 -10.30 17.87 38.22
CA MET A 1 -9.96 18.49 36.92
C MET A 1 -8.64 17.99 36.32
N LYS A 2 -7.57 17.81 37.12
CA LYS A 2 -6.25 17.33 36.64
C LYS A 2 -6.30 15.96 35.91
N ASN A 3 -7.14 15.04 36.38
CA ASN A 3 -7.25 13.68 35.81
C ASN A 3 -8.04 13.65 34.49
N ALA A 4 -8.93 14.62 34.27
CA ALA A 4 -9.68 14.77 33.02
C ALA A 4 -8.77 15.32 31.91
N LEU A 5 -7.85 16.23 32.27
CA LEU A 5 -6.82 16.75 31.36
C LEU A 5 -5.87 15.63 30.91
N LEU A 6 -5.38 14.80 31.84
CA LEU A 6 -4.51 13.66 31.52
C LEU A 6 -5.20 12.63 30.59
N ARG A 7 -6.50 12.37 30.81
CA ARG A 7 -7.28 11.47 29.95
C ARG A 7 -7.53 12.04 28.55
N GLY A 8 -7.76 13.36 28.44
CA GLY A 8 -7.92 14.04 27.15
C GLY A 8 -6.64 14.03 26.31
N VAL A 9 -5.48 14.21 26.95
CA VAL A 9 -4.17 14.15 26.28
C VAL A 9 -3.86 12.75 25.77
N ALA A 10 -4.15 11.71 26.56
CA ALA A 10 -3.94 10.32 26.14
C ALA A 10 -4.80 9.92 24.92
N LEU A 11 -6.06 10.39 24.87
CA LEU A 11 -6.95 10.12 23.74
C LEU A 11 -6.53 10.88 22.46
N ALA A 12 -6.04 12.11 22.61
CA ALA A 12 -5.52 12.89 21.49
C ALA A 12 -4.26 12.26 20.88
N PHE A 13 -3.40 11.64 21.70
CA PHE A 13 -2.20 10.95 21.23
C PHE A 13 -2.50 9.61 20.53
N ALA A 14 -3.64 8.98 20.81
CA ALA A 14 -4.05 7.75 20.14
C ALA A 14 -4.40 7.98 18.65
N PHE A 15 -4.85 9.17 18.28
CA PHE A 15 -5.20 9.50 16.88
C PHE A 15 -3.99 9.85 16.01
N THR A 16 -2.86 10.25 16.58
CA THR A 16 -1.67 10.65 15.82
C THR A 16 -0.85 9.48 15.29
N VAL A 17 -1.17 8.25 15.68
CA VAL A 17 -0.47 7.01 15.26
C VAL A 17 -1.22 6.25 14.15
N ALA A 18 -2.31 6.81 13.61
CA ALA A 18 -2.94 6.26 12.42
C ALA A 18 -2.04 6.47 11.19
N GLY A 19 -1.13 5.52 10.94
CA GLY A 19 -0.26 5.52 9.76
C GLY A 19 -1.06 5.36 8.48
N ALA A 20 -0.58 5.96 7.38
CA ALA A 20 -1.18 5.80 6.06
C ALA A 20 -1.05 4.35 5.58
N ALA A 21 -2.17 3.70 5.27
CA ALA A 21 -2.18 2.42 4.59
C ALA A 21 -2.02 2.64 3.08
N PHE A 22 -0.87 2.28 2.52
CA PHE A 22 -0.65 2.26 1.08
C PHE A 22 -1.12 0.92 0.52
N ALA A 23 -1.94 0.94 -0.52
CA ALA A 23 -2.28 -0.26 -1.26
C ALA A 23 -1.03 -0.76 -2.01
N ALA A 24 -0.82 -2.08 -2.01
CA ALA A 24 0.24 -2.68 -2.82
C ALA A 24 -0.19 -2.72 -4.30
N ASP A 25 0.77 -2.51 -5.21
CA ASP A 25 0.53 -2.68 -6.64
C ASP A 25 0.14 -4.13 -6.95
N PRO A 26 -0.80 -4.38 -7.88
CA PRO A 26 -1.08 -5.73 -8.37
C PRO A 26 0.13 -6.29 -9.13
N MET A 27 0.24 -7.62 -9.20
CA MET A 27 1.35 -8.30 -9.86
C MET A 27 0.97 -8.83 -11.24
N VAL A 28 1.89 -8.76 -12.20
CA VAL A 28 1.82 -9.40 -13.52
C VAL A 28 3.08 -10.25 -13.68
N GLY A 29 2.92 -11.58 -13.78
CA GLY A 29 4.03 -12.53 -13.96
C GLY A 29 5.20 -12.32 -12.99
N GLY A 30 4.92 -12.19 -11.69
CA GLY A 30 5.96 -12.05 -10.65
C GLY A 30 6.63 -10.67 -10.52
N ALA A 31 6.09 -9.65 -11.20
CA ALA A 31 6.54 -8.25 -11.10
C ALA A 31 5.37 -7.27 -10.84
N PRO A 32 5.60 -6.11 -10.21
CA PRO A 32 4.57 -5.08 -10.01
C PRO A 32 4.05 -4.50 -11.32
N MET A 33 2.74 -4.25 -11.38
CA MET A 33 2.06 -3.57 -12.48
C MET A 33 2.03 -2.07 -12.22
N TYR A 34 2.73 -1.29 -13.03
CA TYR A 34 2.78 0.17 -12.87
C TYR A 34 1.67 0.87 -13.65
N GLU A 35 1.02 1.85 -13.03
CA GLU A 35 -0.03 2.68 -13.65
C GLU A 35 0.47 3.52 -14.84
N THR A 36 1.76 3.84 -14.87
CA THR A 36 2.40 4.59 -15.96
C THR A 36 2.66 3.75 -17.21
N LYS A 37 2.46 2.43 -17.13
CA LYS A 37 2.70 1.47 -18.20
C LYS A 37 1.38 0.87 -18.66
N ASN A 38 1.26 0.60 -19.95
CA ASN A 38 0.13 -0.17 -20.45
C ASN A 38 0.29 -1.68 -20.13
N ILE A 39 -0.75 -2.47 -20.42
CA ILE A 39 -0.77 -3.90 -20.10
C ILE A 39 0.31 -4.69 -20.83
N ILE A 40 0.65 -4.32 -22.06
CA ILE A 40 1.68 -4.98 -22.85
C ILE A 40 3.06 -4.70 -22.24
N GLU A 41 3.31 -3.44 -21.88
CA GLU A 41 4.57 -3.01 -21.26
C GLU A 41 4.80 -3.66 -19.89
N ASN A 42 3.75 -3.83 -19.08
CA ASN A 42 3.87 -4.55 -17.81
C ASN A 42 4.11 -6.04 -18.04
N ALA A 43 3.40 -6.66 -18.98
CA ALA A 43 3.53 -8.10 -19.27
C ALA A 43 4.90 -8.46 -19.86
N VAL A 44 5.43 -7.67 -20.81
CA VAL A 44 6.72 -7.96 -21.47
C VAL A 44 7.93 -7.77 -20.54
N ASN A 45 7.77 -7.04 -19.44
CA ASN A 45 8.81 -6.83 -18.42
C ASN A 45 8.56 -7.67 -17.15
N SER A 46 7.65 -8.65 -17.21
CA SER A 46 7.40 -9.56 -16.11
C SER A 46 8.52 -10.61 -15.98
N LYS A 47 8.62 -11.28 -14.84
CA LYS A 47 9.63 -12.32 -14.61
C LYS A 47 9.19 -13.66 -15.20
N ASP A 48 7.88 -13.91 -15.16
CA ASP A 48 7.30 -15.20 -15.52
C ASP A 48 6.71 -15.13 -16.93
N HIS A 49 7.48 -15.60 -17.90
CA HIS A 49 7.02 -15.77 -19.28
C HIS A 49 6.70 -17.24 -19.55
N THR A 50 5.42 -17.60 -19.47
CA THR A 50 4.92 -18.88 -20.00
C THR A 50 4.03 -18.58 -21.20
N THR A 51 4.37 -19.14 -22.35
CA THR A 51 3.54 -19.06 -23.55
C THR A 51 2.58 -20.24 -23.56
N LEU A 52 1.26 -19.98 -23.61
CA LEU A 52 0.29 -21.01 -23.94
C LEU A 52 0.36 -21.23 -25.45
N VAL A 53 0.80 -22.42 -25.87
CA VAL A 53 0.79 -22.87 -27.26
C VAL A 53 -0.52 -23.56 -27.60
#